data_AF-A0A3B0VWZ6-F1
#
_entry.id   AF-A0A3B0VWZ6-F1
#
_cell.length_a   1.000
_cell.length_b   1.000
_cell.length_c   1.000
_cell.angle_alpha   90.00
_cell.angle_beta   90.00
_cell.angle_gamma   90.00
#
_symmetry.space_group_name_H-M   'P 1'
#
loop_
_entity.id
_entity.type
_entity.pdbx_description
1 polymer ?
#
loop_
_entity_poly.entity_id
_entity_poly.type
_entity_poly.pdbx_seq_one_letter_code
_entity_poly.pdbx_strand_id
1 'polypeptide(L)'
;DYRPFLATQLVQHLVLWYGRYPTKKQTSPPSNNGSAALFVNGYANATRMEEANAWRNPIDLVQILEDAFVQLQTIVVQSGTLSEDDAGNGRNQLLPVLLGDDPQAIVDGMLDALKNGRTMQQLAATVSYAAALRIARFHTSNEFGDWDTALHTFTFANAIEQGLKRTPFVNLLRGVFDAAMTVYLDRFLNIPEARIPSVDGLDGNGRVAQVSDILDTFPQLLDKQQQVDQAAALIMQFIASDGNPDQLLAMLGKLLLREDRDFHTIQAVEAAFKQYHTLRGTEAGSHVLVAAARYLAAHSPTVRAQGQTYQIAARLHRGEHLFTDS
;
A
#
# COMPACT_ATOMS: atom_id res chain seq x y z
N ASP A 1 1.90 30.59 3.80
CA ASP A 1 2.65 29.78 4.78
C ASP A 1 2.24 28.32 4.76
N TYR A 2 2.88 27.54 3.88
CA TYR A 2 2.63 26.10 3.64
C TYR A 2 3.66 25.19 4.34
N ARG A 3 4.64 25.79 5.05
CA ARG A 3 5.72 25.09 5.76
C ARG A 3 5.29 24.16 6.91
N PRO A 4 4.15 24.34 7.62
CA PRO A 4 3.83 23.47 8.75
C PRO A 4 3.35 22.05 8.35
N PHE A 5 2.75 21.88 7.16
CA PHE A 5 2.10 20.62 6.79
C PHE A 5 3.08 19.58 6.24
N LEU A 6 4.00 20.00 5.36
CA LEU A 6 5.12 19.20 4.89
C LEU A 6 6.05 18.77 6.04
N ALA A 7 6.31 19.67 6.99
CA ALA A 7 7.12 19.36 8.16
C ALA A 7 6.47 18.27 9.03
N THR A 8 5.14 18.21 9.14
CA THR A 8 4.50 17.24 10.05
C THR A 8 4.51 15.81 9.47
N GLN A 9 4.33 15.65 8.15
CA GLN A 9 4.45 14.33 7.51
C GLN A 9 5.91 13.89 7.33
N LEU A 10 6.83 14.78 6.94
CA LEU A 10 8.27 14.48 6.91
C LEU A 10 8.83 14.17 8.31
N VAL A 11 8.34 14.85 9.36
CA VAL A 11 8.74 14.56 10.74
C VAL A 11 8.14 13.24 11.23
N GLN A 12 6.92 12.85 10.84
CA GLN A 12 6.42 11.50 11.14
C GLN A 12 7.25 10.40 10.46
N HIS A 13 7.67 10.61 9.20
CA HIS A 13 8.58 9.69 8.52
C HIS A 13 10.01 9.68 9.12
N LEU A 14 10.53 10.81 9.59
CA LEU A 14 11.86 10.90 10.22
C LEU A 14 11.88 10.39 11.69
N VAL A 15 10.78 10.55 12.43
CA VAL A 15 10.68 10.10 13.83
C VAL A 15 10.59 8.57 13.90
N LEU A 16 9.97 7.90 12.93
CA LEU A 16 9.99 6.43 12.83
C LEU A 16 11.39 5.88 12.52
N TRP A 17 12.27 6.70 11.95
CA TRP A 17 13.65 6.32 11.61
C TRP A 17 14.68 6.58 12.73
N TYR A 18 14.38 7.46 13.70
CA TYR A 18 15.32 7.91 14.74
C TYR A 18 14.96 7.50 16.18
N GLY A 19 14.52 6.26 16.36
CA GLY A 19 14.40 5.63 17.68
C GLY A 19 15.77 5.44 18.36
N ARG A 20 16.22 6.44 19.14
CA ARG A 20 17.39 6.35 20.03
C ARG A 20 17.20 5.22 21.06
N TYR A 21 17.90 4.10 20.88
CA TYR A 21 18.10 3.13 21.96
C TYR A 21 19.12 3.66 22.99
N PRO A 22 18.83 3.65 24.30
CA PRO A 22 19.82 3.97 25.32
C PRO A 22 20.86 2.84 25.42
N THR A 23 22.14 3.22 25.35
CA THR A 23 23.28 2.32 25.49
C THR A 23 23.33 1.71 26.91
N LYS A 24 23.15 0.39 27.01
CA LYS A 24 23.46 -0.37 28.24
C LYS A 24 24.94 -0.79 28.24
N LYS A 25 25.59 -0.59 29.38
CA LYS A 25 26.99 -0.93 29.68
C LYS A 25 27.29 -2.41 29.42
N GLN A 26 28.48 -2.65 28.86
CA GLN A 26 29.11 -3.96 28.67
C GLN A 26 29.19 -4.76 29.97
N THR A 27 28.76 -6.03 29.91
CA THR A 27 29.19 -7.09 30.82
C THR A 27 29.69 -8.27 29.97
N SER A 28 30.83 -8.83 30.37
CA SER A 28 31.65 -9.82 29.66
C SER A 28 30.91 -11.11 29.23
N PRO A 29 31.32 -11.77 28.13
CA PRO A 29 30.59 -12.94 27.58
C PRO A 29 31.04 -14.26 28.23
N PRO A 30 30.15 -15.26 28.36
CA PRO A 30 30.56 -16.65 28.47
C PRO A 30 30.81 -17.26 27.08
N SER A 31 31.81 -18.13 27.03
CA SER A 31 32.32 -18.82 25.84
C SER A 31 31.32 -19.81 25.24
N ASN A 32 30.83 -19.53 24.03
CA ASN A 32 30.35 -20.57 23.09
C ASN A 32 30.31 -20.04 21.65
N ASN A 33 31.49 -19.94 21.02
CA ASN A 33 31.67 -19.34 19.69
C ASN A 33 31.59 -20.38 18.55
N GLY A 34 30.42 -20.97 18.34
CA GLY A 34 30.17 -21.80 17.14
C GLY A 34 29.30 -21.10 16.09
N SER A 35 28.25 -20.40 16.53
CA SER A 35 27.17 -19.94 15.66
C SER A 35 27.22 -18.43 15.37
N ALA A 36 27.72 -17.61 16.31
CA ALA A 36 27.77 -16.16 16.15
C ALA A 36 28.79 -15.70 15.08
N ALA A 37 29.90 -16.42 14.92
CA ALA A 37 30.97 -16.07 13.98
C ALA A 37 30.52 -16.15 12.50
N LEU A 38 29.54 -17.00 12.18
CA LEU A 38 29.01 -17.18 10.83
C LEU A 38 28.16 -16.00 10.35
N PHE A 39 27.53 -15.26 11.26
CA PHE A 39 26.72 -14.09 10.91
C PHE A 39 27.53 -12.78 10.93
N VAL A 40 28.60 -12.69 11.73
CA VAL A 40 29.43 -11.47 11.84
C VAL A 40 30.02 -11.08 10.49
N ASN A 41 30.52 -12.04 9.71
CA ASN A 41 31.12 -11.74 8.41
C ASN A 41 30.07 -11.31 7.37
N GLY A 42 28.86 -11.88 7.46
CA GLY A 42 27.73 -11.48 6.62
C GLY A 42 27.22 -10.07 6.92
N TYR A 43 27.06 -9.72 8.21
CA TYR A 43 26.63 -8.38 8.62
C TYR A 43 27.70 -7.30 8.45
N ALA A 44 28.98 -7.64 8.62
CA ALA A 44 30.09 -6.69 8.48
C ALA A 44 30.41 -6.36 7.01
N ASN A 45 30.08 -7.25 6.07
CA ASN A 45 30.31 -7.03 4.64
C ASN A 45 29.01 -6.80 3.83
N ALA A 46 27.85 -6.84 4.48
CA ALA A 46 26.59 -6.46 3.84
C ALA A 46 26.65 -4.97 3.50
N THR A 47 26.64 -4.66 2.21
CA THR A 47 26.53 -3.27 1.75
C THR A 47 25.14 -2.76 2.14
N ARG A 48 25.09 -1.84 3.10
CA ARG A 48 23.82 -1.22 3.49
C ARG A 48 23.49 -0.13 2.49
N MET A 49 22.22 -0.01 2.14
CA MET A 49 21.77 1.11 1.30
C MET A 49 22.03 2.49 1.95
N GLU A 50 22.13 2.52 3.27
CA GLU A 50 22.56 3.66 4.10
C GLU A 50 23.99 4.13 3.79
N GLU A 51 24.84 3.24 3.25
CA GLU A 51 26.25 3.51 2.92
C GLU A 51 26.44 3.94 1.45
N ALA A 52 25.37 3.93 0.65
CA ALA A 52 25.39 4.40 -0.73
C ALA A 52 25.53 5.93 -0.82
N ASN A 53 26.24 6.43 -1.84
CA ASN A 53 26.58 7.85 -2.02
C ASN A 53 25.38 8.81 -2.09
N ALA A 54 24.15 8.31 -2.27
CA ALA A 54 22.92 9.11 -2.26
C ALA A 54 22.71 9.85 -0.92
N TRP A 55 23.23 9.32 0.19
CA TRP A 55 23.14 9.97 1.52
C TRP A 55 24.07 11.19 1.66
N ARG A 56 25.12 11.28 0.83
CA ARG A 56 26.09 12.38 0.90
C ARG A 56 25.62 13.63 0.16
N ASN A 57 24.67 13.48 -0.78
CA ASN A 57 24.08 14.58 -1.55
C ASN A 57 22.59 14.28 -1.76
N PRO A 58 21.73 14.48 -0.74
CA PRO A 58 20.31 14.20 -0.87
C PRO A 58 19.69 15.08 -1.96
N ILE A 59 18.80 14.49 -2.76
CA ILE A 59 18.02 15.23 -3.75
C ILE A 59 17.02 16.11 -3.00
N ASP A 60 16.98 17.40 -3.33
CA ASP A 60 16.07 18.36 -2.70
C ASP A 60 14.66 18.25 -3.31
N LEU A 61 13.86 17.34 -2.76
CA LEU A 61 12.46 17.13 -3.20
C LEU A 61 11.60 18.38 -3.01
N VAL A 62 11.90 19.21 -2.01
CA VAL A 62 11.14 20.44 -1.74
C VAL A 62 11.35 21.43 -2.88
N GLN A 63 12.60 21.62 -3.30
CA GLN A 63 12.91 22.49 -4.44
C GLN A 63 12.23 22.01 -5.73
N ILE A 64 12.28 20.71 -6.03
CA ILE A 64 11.61 20.11 -7.21
C ILE A 64 10.10 20.41 -7.17
N LEU A 65 9.45 20.22 -6.02
CA LEU A 65 8.02 20.47 -5.86
C LEU A 65 7.66 21.96 -5.96
N GLU A 66 8.42 22.85 -5.34
CA GLU A 66 8.18 24.30 -5.42
C GLU A 66 8.29 24.80 -6.87
N ASP A 67 9.29 24.33 -7.63
CA ASP A 67 9.45 24.66 -9.05
C ASP A 67 8.26 24.13 -9.89
N ALA A 68 7.78 22.93 -9.59
CA ALA A 68 6.59 22.37 -10.23
C ALA A 68 5.32 23.18 -9.88
N PHE A 69 5.19 23.64 -8.64
CA PHE A 69 4.03 24.40 -8.19
C PHE A 69 3.95 25.79 -8.81
N VAL A 70 5.09 26.39 -9.16
CA VAL A 70 5.14 27.60 -10.00
C VAL A 70 4.59 27.30 -11.39
N GLN A 71 4.99 26.18 -12.00
CA GLN A 71 4.48 25.78 -13.32
C GLN A 71 2.98 25.45 -13.31
N LEU A 72 2.46 24.81 -12.25
CA LEU A 72 1.03 24.49 -12.13
C LEU A 72 0.12 25.72 -12.17
N GLN A 73 0.63 26.90 -11.80
CA GLN A 73 -0.14 28.15 -11.89
C GLN A 73 -0.41 28.59 -13.33
N THR A 74 0.40 28.14 -14.29
CA THR A 74 0.31 28.55 -15.71
C THR A 74 -0.31 27.47 -16.59
N ILE A 75 -0.35 26.21 -16.12
CA ILE A 75 -0.95 25.10 -16.86
C ILE A 75 -2.48 25.26 -16.88
N VAL A 76 -3.05 25.30 -18.08
CA VAL A 76 -4.50 25.19 -18.26
C VAL A 76 -4.89 23.73 -18.05
N VAL A 77 -5.37 23.42 -16.84
CA VAL A 77 -5.83 22.08 -16.53
C VAL A 77 -7.19 21.86 -17.15
N GLN A 78 -7.28 20.88 -18.06
CA GLN A 78 -8.52 20.58 -18.74
C GLN A 78 -9.59 20.05 -17.76
N SER A 79 -10.82 20.54 -17.94
CA SER A 79 -12.01 19.99 -17.29
C SER A 79 -12.69 19.03 -18.27
N GLY A 80 -12.93 17.80 -17.87
CA GLY A 80 -13.54 16.79 -18.75
C GLY A 80 -13.12 15.37 -18.37
N THR A 81 -13.50 14.40 -19.19
CA THR A 81 -13.07 13.00 -19.05
C THR A 81 -12.58 12.56 -20.42
N LEU A 82 -11.30 12.16 -20.52
CA LEU A 82 -10.81 11.50 -21.74
C LEU A 82 -11.52 10.15 -21.91
N SER A 83 -11.45 9.56 -23.10
CA SER A 83 -11.91 8.19 -23.29
C SER A 83 -11.20 7.23 -22.33
N GLU A 84 -11.82 6.10 -22.00
CA GLU A 84 -11.21 5.09 -21.12
C GLU A 84 -9.88 4.56 -21.70
N ASP A 85 -9.82 4.41 -23.02
CA ASP A 85 -8.62 3.98 -23.74
C ASP A 85 -7.47 4.98 -23.59
N ASP A 86 -7.74 6.28 -23.77
CA ASP A 86 -6.73 7.34 -23.59
C ASP A 86 -6.26 7.43 -22.13
N ALA A 87 -7.20 7.29 -21.18
CA ALA A 87 -6.89 7.29 -19.76
C ALA A 87 -5.99 6.11 -19.37
N GLY A 88 -6.27 4.92 -19.91
CA GLY A 88 -5.48 3.70 -19.77
C GLY A 88 -4.09 3.82 -20.40
N ASN A 89 -4.00 4.27 -21.64
CA ASN A 89 -2.74 4.46 -22.35
C ASN A 89 -1.81 5.43 -21.62
N GLY A 90 -2.30 6.61 -21.22
CA GLY A 90 -1.46 7.55 -20.49
C GLY A 90 -1.11 7.07 -19.07
N ARG A 91 -1.92 6.20 -18.45
CA ARG A 91 -1.56 5.55 -17.18
C ARG A 91 -0.37 4.63 -17.40
N ASN A 92 -0.42 3.78 -18.43
CA ASN A 92 0.62 2.82 -18.75
C ASN A 92 1.96 3.50 -19.09
N GLN A 93 1.92 4.71 -19.66
CA GLN A 93 3.12 5.50 -19.93
C GLN A 93 3.72 6.15 -18.68
N LEU A 94 2.89 6.72 -17.80
CA LEU A 94 3.37 7.44 -16.60
C LEU A 94 3.74 6.50 -15.44
N LEU A 95 3.10 5.33 -15.35
CA LEU A 95 3.28 4.42 -14.22
C LEU A 95 4.72 3.92 -14.01
N PRO A 96 5.48 3.51 -15.06
CA PRO A 96 6.88 3.13 -14.89
C PRO A 96 7.75 4.28 -14.37
N VAL A 97 7.44 5.52 -14.76
CA VAL A 97 8.15 6.72 -14.28
C VAL A 97 7.88 6.92 -12.79
N LEU A 98 6.61 6.85 -12.36
CA LEU A 98 6.21 6.97 -10.95
C LEU A 98 6.83 5.90 -10.04
N LEU A 99 7.11 4.71 -10.57
CA LEU A 99 7.72 3.61 -9.82
C LEU A 99 9.27 3.64 -9.87
N GLY A 100 9.85 4.53 -10.66
CA GLY A 100 11.30 4.69 -10.83
C GLY A 100 12.02 5.35 -9.65
N ASP A 101 13.27 5.72 -9.88
CA ASP A 101 14.21 6.24 -8.87
C ASP A 101 14.71 7.68 -9.15
N ASP A 102 14.10 8.37 -10.11
CA ASP A 102 14.37 9.77 -10.44
C ASP A 102 13.16 10.66 -10.09
N PRO A 103 13.21 11.44 -8.99
CA PRO A 103 12.11 12.29 -8.57
C PRO A 103 11.87 13.47 -9.53
N GLN A 104 12.88 13.94 -10.26
CA GLN A 104 12.71 15.01 -11.25
C GLN A 104 11.93 14.47 -12.45
N ALA A 105 12.32 13.30 -12.97
CA ALA A 105 11.59 12.64 -14.06
C ALA A 105 10.13 12.34 -13.70
N ILE A 106 9.86 11.96 -12.43
CA ILE A 106 8.50 11.81 -11.91
C ILE A 106 7.70 13.10 -12.05
N VAL A 107 8.23 14.21 -11.52
CA VAL A 107 7.55 15.50 -11.52
C VAL A 107 7.36 16.04 -12.93
N ASP A 108 8.37 15.93 -13.78
CA ASP A 108 8.29 16.34 -15.19
C ASP A 108 7.24 15.51 -15.94
N GLY A 109 7.23 14.19 -15.75
CA GLY A 109 6.22 13.31 -16.35
C GLY A 109 4.79 13.64 -15.92
N MET A 110 4.60 14.04 -14.65
CA MET A 110 3.29 14.48 -14.15
C MET A 110 2.86 15.83 -14.76
N LEU A 111 3.78 16.80 -14.86
CA LEU A 111 3.52 18.09 -15.50
C LEU A 111 3.20 17.91 -16.99
N ASP A 112 3.95 17.07 -17.68
CA ASP A 112 3.74 16.79 -19.10
C ASP A 112 2.42 16.04 -19.33
N ALA A 113 2.03 15.14 -18.44
CA ALA A 113 0.71 14.52 -18.50
C ALA A 113 -0.42 15.58 -18.44
N LEU A 114 -0.32 16.57 -17.54
CA LEU A 114 -1.30 17.67 -17.45
C LEU A 114 -1.29 18.56 -18.69
N LYS A 115 -0.11 18.94 -19.19
CA LYS A 115 0.04 19.74 -20.42
C LYS A 115 -0.55 19.05 -21.65
N ASN A 116 -0.47 17.72 -21.70
CA ASN A 116 -1.05 16.90 -22.76
C ASN A 116 -2.54 16.56 -22.52
N GLY A 117 -3.23 17.28 -21.64
CA GLY A 117 -4.68 17.20 -21.47
C GLY A 117 -5.18 16.18 -20.46
N ARG A 118 -4.30 15.53 -19.69
CA ARG A 118 -4.72 14.66 -18.58
C ARG A 118 -5.38 15.51 -17.49
N THR A 119 -6.51 15.04 -16.99
CA THR A 119 -7.24 15.73 -15.91
C THR A 119 -6.59 15.50 -14.55
N MET A 120 -6.89 16.36 -13.55
CA MET A 120 -6.40 16.20 -12.17
C MET A 120 -6.75 14.83 -11.60
N GLN A 121 -7.97 14.36 -11.85
CA GLN A 121 -8.48 13.09 -11.35
C GLN A 121 -7.78 11.91 -12.00
N GLN A 122 -7.49 11.97 -13.30
CA GLN A 122 -6.75 10.91 -13.99
C GLN A 122 -5.28 10.85 -13.58
N LEU A 123 -4.67 11.99 -13.26
CA LEU A 123 -3.32 12.01 -12.70
C LEU A 123 -3.31 11.43 -11.28
N ALA A 124 -4.23 11.89 -10.43
CA ALA A 124 -4.39 11.38 -9.07
C ALA A 124 -4.65 9.87 -9.05
N ALA A 125 -5.52 9.36 -9.92
CA ALA A 125 -5.79 7.92 -10.02
C ALA A 125 -4.55 7.10 -10.43
N THR A 126 -3.67 7.64 -11.29
CA THR A 126 -2.41 6.97 -11.62
C THR A 126 -1.47 6.93 -10.41
N VAL A 127 -1.36 8.02 -9.65
CA VAL A 127 -0.51 8.08 -8.45
C VAL A 127 -1.05 7.17 -7.33
N SER A 128 -2.36 7.17 -7.09
CA SER A 128 -3.02 6.22 -6.17
C SER A 128 -2.74 4.78 -6.53
N TYR A 129 -2.77 4.45 -7.84
CA TYR A 129 -2.47 3.11 -8.30
C TYR A 129 -0.99 2.75 -8.14
N ALA A 130 -0.07 3.68 -8.42
CA ALA A 130 1.36 3.48 -8.15
C ALA A 130 1.62 3.20 -6.66
N ALA A 131 0.96 3.94 -5.77
CA ALA A 131 1.02 3.70 -4.33
C ALA A 131 0.45 2.33 -3.92
N ALA A 132 -0.67 1.90 -4.52
CA ALA A 132 -1.21 0.55 -4.28
C ALA A 132 -0.22 -0.54 -4.73
N LEU A 133 0.50 -0.32 -5.84
CA LEU A 133 1.51 -1.26 -6.31
C LEU A 133 2.71 -1.38 -5.36
N ARG A 134 3.07 -0.33 -4.62
CA ARG A 134 4.09 -0.42 -3.56
C ARG A 134 3.70 -1.47 -2.50
N ILE A 135 2.43 -1.57 -2.15
CA ILE A 135 1.90 -2.62 -1.25
C ILE A 135 1.79 -3.97 -1.97
N ALA A 136 1.23 -3.99 -3.19
CA ALA A 136 1.04 -5.24 -3.95
C ALA A 136 2.36 -5.97 -4.23
N ARG A 137 3.45 -5.21 -4.39
CA ARG A 137 4.81 -5.69 -4.64
C ARG A 137 5.72 -5.63 -3.41
N PHE A 138 5.14 -5.47 -2.23
CA PHE A 138 5.91 -5.37 -0.98
C PHE A 138 6.53 -6.70 -0.59
N HIS A 139 7.82 -6.71 -0.25
CA HIS A 139 8.52 -7.95 0.07
C HIS A 139 8.21 -8.41 1.51
N THR A 140 7.99 -9.71 1.71
CA THR A 140 7.65 -10.28 3.03
C THR A 140 8.83 -10.31 4.01
N SER A 141 10.04 -9.95 3.56
CA SER A 141 11.22 -9.78 4.41
C SER A 141 11.29 -8.43 5.13
N ASN A 142 10.49 -7.46 4.71
CA ASN A 142 10.40 -6.16 5.38
C ASN A 142 9.74 -6.32 6.76
N GLU A 143 10.00 -5.38 7.66
CA GLU A 143 9.45 -5.44 9.00
C GLU A 143 7.95 -5.12 9.01
N PHE A 144 7.28 -5.54 10.08
CA PHE A 144 5.84 -5.31 10.25
C PHE A 144 5.47 -3.82 10.13
N GLY A 145 6.25 -2.92 10.74
CA GLY A 145 6.02 -1.47 10.68
C GLY A 145 6.26 -0.85 9.30
N ASP A 146 7.03 -1.50 8.42
CA ASP A 146 7.28 -0.97 7.08
C ASP A 146 6.02 -1.08 6.18
N TRP A 147 5.12 -2.03 6.48
CA TRP A 147 3.82 -2.12 5.81
C TRP A 147 2.97 -0.87 6.02
N ASP A 148 3.04 -0.28 7.22
CA ASP A 148 2.32 0.95 7.54
C ASP A 148 2.85 2.15 6.74
N THR A 149 4.15 2.17 6.44
CA THR A 149 4.76 3.19 5.59
C THR A 149 4.16 3.18 4.19
N ALA A 150 4.16 2.01 3.53
CA ALA A 150 3.55 1.85 2.20
C ALA A 150 2.04 2.11 2.22
N LEU A 151 1.37 1.74 3.32
CA LEU A 151 -0.05 2.02 3.52
C LEU A 151 -0.35 3.52 3.62
N HIS A 152 0.42 4.27 4.40
CA HIS A 152 0.20 5.72 4.56
C HIS A 152 0.29 6.43 3.22
N THR A 153 1.25 6.04 2.39
CA THR A 153 1.37 6.53 1.01
C THR A 153 0.12 6.23 0.18
N PHE A 154 -0.36 4.99 0.20
CA PHE A 154 -1.55 4.59 -0.55
C PHE A 154 -2.83 5.30 -0.09
N THR A 155 -3.05 5.36 1.22
CA THR A 155 -4.24 5.98 1.81
C THR A 155 -4.22 7.50 1.64
N PHE A 156 -3.05 8.14 1.72
CA PHE A 156 -2.87 9.55 1.39
C PHE A 156 -3.18 9.84 -0.08
N ALA A 157 -2.58 9.10 -1.01
CA ALA A 157 -2.83 9.27 -2.45
C ALA A 157 -4.32 9.08 -2.79
N ASN A 158 -4.94 8.02 -2.27
CA ASN A 158 -6.36 7.77 -2.45
C ASN A 158 -7.23 8.89 -1.84
N ALA A 159 -6.89 9.42 -0.66
CA ALA A 159 -7.64 10.51 -0.04
C ALA A 159 -7.60 11.80 -0.90
N ILE A 160 -6.43 12.14 -1.45
CA ILE A 160 -6.27 13.28 -2.37
C ILE A 160 -7.10 13.06 -3.64
N GLU A 161 -7.06 11.86 -4.23
CA GLU A 161 -7.88 11.52 -5.39
C GLU A 161 -9.38 11.64 -5.09
N GLN A 162 -9.86 11.11 -3.95
CA GLN A 162 -11.26 11.25 -3.57
C GLN A 162 -11.64 12.71 -3.30
N GLY A 163 -10.71 13.51 -2.79
CA GLY A 163 -10.88 14.96 -2.66
C GLY A 163 -11.06 15.64 -4.01
N LEU A 164 -10.19 15.35 -4.99
CA LEU A 164 -10.27 15.90 -6.35
C LEU A 164 -11.51 15.44 -7.13
N LYS A 165 -12.00 14.22 -6.88
CA LYS A 165 -13.28 13.74 -7.41
C LYS A 165 -14.47 14.55 -6.90
N ARG A 166 -14.41 15.05 -5.67
CA ARG A 166 -15.46 15.88 -5.06
C ARG A 166 -15.32 17.37 -5.39
N THR A 167 -14.10 17.87 -5.38
CA THR A 167 -13.78 19.28 -5.57
C THR A 167 -12.47 19.40 -6.36
N PRO A 168 -12.54 19.47 -7.69
CA PRO A 168 -11.33 19.62 -8.51
C PRO A 168 -10.79 21.04 -8.36
N PHE A 169 -9.65 21.18 -7.67
CA PHE A 169 -9.02 22.48 -7.43
C PHE A 169 -7.49 22.35 -7.41
N VAL A 170 -6.81 23.31 -8.04
CA VAL A 170 -5.34 23.30 -8.24
C VAL A 170 -4.55 23.20 -6.94
N ASN A 171 -5.01 23.80 -5.83
CA ASN A 171 -4.27 23.65 -4.57
C ASN A 171 -4.31 22.22 -4.03
N LEU A 172 -5.39 21.48 -4.29
CA LEU A 172 -5.48 20.07 -3.91
C LEU A 172 -4.64 19.17 -4.83
N LEU A 173 -4.45 19.57 -6.10
CA LEU A 173 -3.57 18.89 -7.04
C LEU A 173 -2.12 18.84 -6.55
N ARG A 174 -1.66 19.83 -5.76
CA ARG A 174 -0.33 19.79 -5.12
C ARG A 174 -0.13 18.54 -4.28
N GLY A 175 -1.18 18.09 -3.57
CA GLY A 175 -1.15 16.86 -2.80
C GLY A 175 -0.91 15.60 -3.64
N VAL A 176 -1.18 15.63 -4.95
CA VAL A 176 -0.88 14.51 -5.86
C VAL A 176 0.62 14.43 -6.12
N PHE A 177 1.29 15.58 -6.26
CA PHE A 177 2.75 15.65 -6.40
C PHE A 177 3.44 15.27 -5.08
N ASP A 178 2.91 15.74 -3.94
CA ASP A 178 3.40 15.30 -2.63
C ASP A 178 3.28 13.76 -2.49
N ALA A 179 2.14 13.18 -2.86
CA ALA A 179 1.93 11.73 -2.83
C ALA A 179 2.89 10.98 -3.75
N ALA A 180 3.21 11.53 -4.93
CA ALA A 180 4.20 10.94 -5.83
C ALA A 180 5.61 10.95 -5.23
N MET A 181 5.97 11.99 -4.47
CA MET A 181 7.24 12.02 -3.73
C MET A 181 7.27 10.99 -2.61
N THR A 182 6.16 10.74 -1.93
CA THR A 182 6.09 9.65 -0.95
C THR A 182 6.21 8.27 -1.64
N VAL A 183 5.58 8.05 -2.79
CA VAL A 183 5.76 6.83 -3.61
C VAL A 183 7.23 6.63 -4.02
N TYR A 184 7.93 7.72 -4.33
CA TYR A 184 9.37 7.70 -4.60
C TYR A 184 10.20 7.35 -3.36
N LEU A 185 9.88 7.92 -2.20
CA LEU A 185 10.58 7.64 -0.95
C LEU A 185 10.42 6.16 -0.53
N ASP A 186 9.25 5.58 -0.76
CA ASP A 186 8.95 4.17 -0.47
C ASP A 186 9.68 3.17 -1.38
N ARG A 187 10.35 3.63 -2.45
CA ARG A 187 10.92 2.75 -3.47
C ARG A 187 11.85 1.67 -2.93
N PHE A 188 12.58 1.97 -1.86
CA PHE A 188 13.54 1.05 -1.26
C PHE A 188 12.88 -0.16 -0.59
N LEU A 189 11.60 -0.03 -0.22
CA LEU A 189 10.83 -1.12 0.37
C LEU A 189 10.39 -2.16 -0.67
N ASN A 190 10.60 -1.90 -1.97
CA ASN A 190 10.33 -2.81 -3.06
C ASN A 190 11.61 -3.21 -3.83
N ILE A 191 12.77 -3.29 -3.17
CA ILE A 191 14.01 -3.77 -3.81
C ILE A 191 14.47 -5.09 -3.14
N PRO A 192 14.36 -6.25 -3.82
CA PRO A 192 13.65 -6.46 -5.08
C PRO A 192 12.12 -6.40 -4.90
N GLU A 193 11.40 -6.11 -5.97
CA GLU A 193 9.94 -6.07 -5.92
C GLU A 193 9.36 -7.50 -5.82
N ALA A 194 8.39 -7.70 -4.93
CA ALA A 194 7.67 -8.96 -4.88
C ALA A 194 6.81 -9.12 -6.14
N ARG A 195 6.81 -10.32 -6.72
CA ARG A 195 6.00 -10.60 -7.90
C ARG A 195 4.53 -10.69 -7.52
N ILE A 196 3.69 -10.00 -8.30
CA ILE A 196 2.24 -10.23 -8.24
C ILE A 196 1.98 -11.55 -8.98
N PRO A 197 1.26 -12.52 -8.38
CA PRO A 197 0.94 -13.78 -9.05
C PRO A 197 0.19 -13.54 -10.37
N SER A 198 0.62 -14.18 -11.46
CA SER A 198 -0.12 -14.17 -12.72
C SER A 198 -1.10 -15.34 -12.78
N VAL A 199 -2.22 -15.18 -13.46
CA VAL A 199 -3.24 -16.23 -13.63
C VAL A 199 -2.64 -17.51 -14.23
N ASP A 200 -1.75 -17.34 -15.23
CA ASP A 200 -1.09 -18.44 -15.93
C ASP A 200 -0.12 -19.25 -15.05
N GLY A 201 0.26 -18.74 -13.87
CA GLY A 201 1.19 -19.38 -12.95
C GLY A 201 0.53 -20.08 -11.76
N LEU A 202 -0.80 -20.07 -11.66
CA LEU A 202 -1.51 -20.47 -10.42
C LEU A 202 -1.68 -21.97 -10.26
N ASP A 203 -1.57 -22.75 -11.34
CA ASP A 203 -1.56 -24.20 -11.25
C ASP A 203 -0.85 -24.82 -12.46
N GLY A 204 0.13 -25.70 -12.23
CA GLY A 204 0.80 -26.42 -13.32
C GLY A 204 -0.10 -27.33 -14.16
N ASN A 205 -1.42 -27.30 -13.95
CA ASN A 205 -2.46 -28.13 -14.55
C ASN A 205 -3.62 -27.35 -15.22
N GLY A 206 -3.64 -26.01 -15.21
CA GLY A 206 -4.63 -25.16 -15.91
C GLY A 206 -6.09 -25.21 -15.43
N ARG A 207 -6.38 -25.69 -14.22
CA ARG A 207 -7.71 -25.72 -13.58
C ARG A 207 -7.85 -24.61 -12.54
N VAL A 208 -8.71 -23.63 -12.85
CA VAL A 208 -9.18 -22.65 -11.86
C VAL A 208 -9.97 -23.39 -10.77
N ALA A 209 -9.62 -23.15 -9.49
CA ALA A 209 -10.33 -23.70 -8.34
C ALA A 209 -11.79 -23.23 -8.33
N GLN A 210 -12.71 -24.04 -7.79
CA GLN A 210 -14.11 -23.63 -7.68
C GLN A 210 -14.23 -22.41 -6.77
N VAL A 211 -15.13 -21.49 -7.12
CA VAL A 211 -15.36 -20.24 -6.37
C VAL A 211 -15.62 -20.51 -4.88
N SER A 212 -16.39 -21.55 -4.57
CA SER A 212 -16.65 -21.99 -3.18
C SER A 212 -15.37 -22.35 -2.44
N ASP A 213 -14.48 -23.13 -3.07
CA ASP A 213 -13.26 -23.63 -2.46
C ASP A 213 -12.30 -22.47 -2.16
N ILE A 214 -12.22 -21.50 -3.08
CA ILE A 214 -11.43 -20.28 -2.91
C ILE A 214 -11.94 -19.48 -1.70
N LEU A 215 -13.24 -19.24 -1.63
CA LEU A 215 -13.87 -18.49 -0.53
C LEU A 215 -13.76 -19.21 0.82
N ASP A 216 -13.83 -20.54 0.84
CA ASP A 216 -13.68 -21.35 2.06
C ASP A 216 -12.22 -21.45 2.52
N THR A 217 -11.26 -21.34 1.60
CA THR A 217 -9.82 -21.38 1.90
C THR A 217 -9.33 -20.06 2.49
N PHE A 218 -9.85 -18.92 2.04
CA PHE A 218 -9.31 -17.61 2.43
C PHE A 218 -9.30 -17.37 3.96
N PRO A 219 -10.37 -17.65 4.73
CA PRO A 219 -10.34 -17.53 6.18
C PRO A 219 -9.26 -18.36 6.87
N GLN A 220 -8.94 -19.54 6.32
CA GLN A 220 -7.96 -20.48 6.87
C GLN A 220 -6.52 -19.98 6.69
N LEU A 221 -6.26 -19.23 5.61
CA LEU A 221 -4.97 -18.55 5.43
C LEU A 221 -4.75 -17.53 6.55
N LEU A 222 -5.77 -16.74 6.88
CA LEU A 222 -5.68 -15.72 7.93
C LEU A 222 -5.72 -16.29 9.35
N ASP A 223 -5.84 -17.61 9.51
CA ASP A 223 -5.61 -18.30 10.80
C ASP A 223 -4.13 -18.66 11.01
N LYS A 224 -3.27 -18.39 10.02
CA LYS A 224 -1.82 -18.63 10.06
C LYS A 224 -1.08 -17.33 9.81
N GLN A 225 0.06 -17.15 10.48
CA GLN A 225 0.92 -16.00 10.24
C GLN A 225 1.56 -16.07 8.84
N GLN A 226 1.88 -14.91 8.29
CA GLN A 226 2.69 -14.73 7.08
C GLN A 226 2.13 -15.39 5.80
N GLN A 227 0.80 -15.52 5.68
CA GLN A 227 0.16 -16.04 4.46
C GLN A 227 -0.04 -14.96 3.37
N VAL A 228 0.92 -14.04 3.22
CA VAL A 228 0.82 -12.86 2.36
C VAL A 228 0.76 -13.23 0.88
N ASP A 229 1.69 -14.07 0.43
CA ASP A 229 1.76 -14.47 -0.98
C ASP A 229 0.64 -15.45 -1.35
N GLN A 230 0.23 -16.31 -0.41
CA GLN A 230 -0.91 -17.22 -0.57
C GLN A 230 -2.21 -16.43 -0.69
N ALA A 231 -2.40 -15.37 0.12
CA ALA A 231 -3.55 -14.50 0.01
C ALA A 231 -3.58 -13.79 -1.36
N ALA A 232 -2.45 -13.28 -1.83
CA ALA A 232 -2.33 -12.68 -3.17
C ALA A 232 -2.71 -13.67 -4.28
N ALA A 233 -2.19 -14.90 -4.22
CA ALA A 233 -2.50 -15.94 -5.20
C ALA A 233 -3.99 -16.29 -5.20
N LEU A 234 -4.62 -16.36 -4.02
CA LEU A 234 -6.05 -16.64 -3.87
C LEU A 234 -6.91 -15.55 -4.51
N ILE A 235 -6.57 -14.27 -4.35
CA ILE A 235 -7.24 -13.17 -5.06
C ILE A 235 -7.15 -13.38 -6.58
N MET A 236 -5.96 -13.69 -7.11
CA MET A 236 -5.78 -13.87 -8.55
C MET A 236 -6.52 -15.10 -9.08
N GLN A 237 -6.62 -16.18 -8.30
CA GLN A 237 -7.44 -17.35 -8.64
C GLN A 237 -8.93 -16.97 -8.70
N PHE A 238 -9.41 -16.17 -7.74
CA PHE A 238 -10.80 -15.71 -7.76
C PHE A 238 -11.08 -14.84 -8.99
N ILE A 239 -10.19 -13.90 -9.30
CA ILE A 239 -10.37 -13.01 -10.47
C ILE A 239 -10.32 -13.78 -11.79
N ALA A 240 -9.58 -14.88 -11.86
CA ALA A 240 -9.56 -15.77 -13.02
C ALA A 240 -10.79 -16.68 -13.14
N SER A 241 -11.61 -16.78 -12.09
CA SER A 241 -12.83 -17.59 -12.07
C SER A 241 -14.04 -16.82 -12.63
N ASP A 242 -15.18 -17.51 -12.76
CA ASP A 242 -16.48 -16.92 -13.09
C ASP A 242 -17.21 -16.35 -11.84
N GLY A 243 -16.51 -16.26 -10.71
CA GLY A 243 -17.05 -15.74 -9.45
C GLY A 243 -17.44 -14.27 -9.52
N ASN A 244 -18.55 -13.92 -8.89
CA ASN A 244 -18.96 -12.52 -8.76
C ASN A 244 -17.97 -11.79 -7.83
N PRO A 245 -17.27 -10.73 -8.28
CA PRO A 245 -16.32 -10.00 -7.44
C PRO A 245 -16.92 -9.43 -6.15
N ASP A 246 -18.24 -9.18 -6.10
CA ASP A 246 -18.90 -8.72 -4.88
C ASP A 246 -18.86 -9.77 -3.76
N GLN A 247 -18.82 -11.06 -4.10
CA GLN A 247 -18.62 -12.14 -3.12
C GLN A 247 -17.21 -12.08 -2.52
N LEU A 248 -16.20 -11.78 -3.34
CA LEU A 248 -14.82 -11.60 -2.87
C LEU A 248 -14.69 -10.36 -1.98
N LEU A 249 -15.30 -9.23 -2.37
CA LEU A 249 -15.31 -8.02 -1.54
C LEU A 249 -16.03 -8.26 -0.21
N ALA A 250 -17.16 -8.96 -0.23
CA ALA A 250 -17.87 -9.34 0.98
C ALA A 250 -17.00 -10.24 1.88
N MET A 251 -16.26 -11.18 1.29
CA MET A 251 -15.33 -12.03 2.05
C MET A 251 -14.17 -11.23 2.65
N LEU A 252 -13.50 -10.36 1.89
CA LEU A 252 -12.45 -9.47 2.39
C LEU A 252 -12.96 -8.58 3.54
N GLY A 253 -14.16 -8.01 3.40
CA GLY A 253 -14.80 -7.22 4.46
C GLY A 253 -15.11 -8.05 5.71
N LYS A 254 -15.60 -9.29 5.54
CA LYS A 254 -15.84 -10.24 6.63
C LYS A 254 -14.54 -10.60 7.36
N LEU A 255 -13.46 -10.85 6.61
CA LEU A 255 -12.15 -11.19 7.18
C LEU A 255 -11.55 -10.01 7.95
N LEU A 256 -11.63 -8.80 7.40
CA LEU A 256 -11.27 -7.57 8.12
C LEU A 256 -12.02 -7.47 9.45
N LEU A 257 -13.35 -7.66 9.44
CA LEU A 257 -14.20 -7.58 10.64
C LEU A 257 -13.98 -8.72 11.65
N ARG A 258 -13.39 -9.84 11.21
CA ARG A 258 -13.08 -10.99 12.07
C ARG A 258 -11.87 -10.75 12.95
N GLU A 259 -10.90 -9.97 12.47
CA GLU A 259 -9.68 -9.62 13.20
C GLU A 259 -9.91 -8.44 14.14
N ASP A 260 -9.04 -8.30 15.15
CA ASP A 260 -8.94 -7.10 15.98
C ASP A 260 -8.28 -5.97 15.17
N ARG A 261 -9.01 -5.50 14.16
CA ARG A 261 -8.54 -4.53 13.18
C ARG A 261 -8.19 -3.20 13.84
N ASP A 262 -7.02 -2.68 13.50
CA ASP A 262 -6.67 -1.30 13.78
C ASP A 262 -7.22 -0.37 12.69
N PHE A 263 -7.03 0.94 12.88
CA PHE A 263 -7.49 1.93 11.90
C PHE A 263 -6.74 1.82 10.57
N HIS A 264 -5.47 1.40 10.57
CA HIS A 264 -4.65 1.22 9.38
C HIS A 264 -5.22 0.14 8.46
N THR A 265 -5.55 -1.03 9.01
CA THR A 265 -6.14 -2.15 8.27
C THR A 265 -7.50 -1.77 7.67
N ILE A 266 -8.30 -0.97 8.39
CA ILE A 266 -9.56 -0.43 7.86
C ILE A 266 -9.28 0.51 6.68
N GLN A 267 -8.35 1.46 6.83
CA GLN A 267 -7.99 2.41 5.77
C GLN A 267 -7.46 1.71 4.51
N ALA A 268 -6.64 0.67 4.68
CA ALA A 268 -6.07 -0.13 3.59
C ALA A 268 -7.16 -0.75 2.73
N VAL A 269 -8.07 -1.50 3.37
CA VAL A 269 -9.14 -2.22 2.68
C VAL A 269 -10.17 -1.26 2.10
N GLU A 270 -10.53 -0.19 2.81
CA GLU A 270 -11.46 0.82 2.30
C GLU A 270 -10.90 1.54 1.06
N ALA A 271 -9.64 1.98 1.10
CA ALA A 271 -8.99 2.61 -0.04
C ALA A 271 -8.93 1.67 -1.24
N ALA A 272 -8.57 0.40 -1.03
CA ALA A 272 -8.56 -0.60 -2.09
C ALA A 272 -9.95 -0.86 -2.68
N PHE A 273 -11.00 -0.94 -1.86
CA PHE A 273 -12.37 -1.10 -2.35
C PHE A 273 -12.82 0.10 -3.17
N LYS A 274 -12.45 1.31 -2.73
CA LYS A 274 -12.77 2.54 -3.44
C LYS A 274 -12.08 2.62 -4.80
N GLN A 275 -10.80 2.23 -4.86
CA GLN A 275 -10.04 2.12 -6.10
C GLN A 275 -10.63 1.02 -7.01
N TYR A 276 -10.90 -0.17 -6.45
CA TYR A 276 -11.44 -1.29 -7.19
C TYR A 276 -12.76 -0.94 -7.88
N HIS A 277 -13.65 -0.19 -7.21
CA HIS A 277 -14.90 0.24 -7.81
C HIS A 277 -14.72 1.00 -9.13
N THR A 278 -13.68 1.83 -9.26
CA THR A 278 -13.36 2.55 -10.51
C THR A 278 -12.55 1.70 -11.50
N LEU A 279 -11.85 0.66 -11.02
CA LEU A 279 -10.92 -0.16 -11.79
C LEU A 279 -11.46 -1.56 -12.12
N ARG A 280 -12.74 -1.83 -11.88
CA ARG A 280 -13.35 -3.16 -12.08
C ARG A 280 -13.11 -3.66 -13.51
N GLY A 281 -12.80 -4.95 -13.64
CA GLY A 281 -12.54 -5.58 -14.93
C GLY A 281 -11.18 -5.24 -15.56
N THR A 282 -10.33 -4.46 -14.87
CA THR A 282 -8.97 -4.15 -15.32
C THR A 282 -7.93 -4.89 -14.47
N GLU A 283 -6.73 -5.09 -15.03
CA GLU A 283 -5.57 -5.63 -14.29
C GLU A 283 -5.25 -4.79 -13.04
N ALA A 284 -5.34 -3.47 -13.15
CA ALA A 284 -5.16 -2.55 -12.02
C ALA A 284 -6.17 -2.80 -10.90
N GLY A 285 -7.41 -3.17 -11.24
CA GLY A 285 -8.43 -3.59 -10.29
C GLY A 285 -8.01 -4.83 -9.49
N SER A 286 -7.44 -5.83 -10.17
CA SER A 286 -6.91 -7.03 -9.50
C SER A 286 -5.77 -6.68 -8.55
N HIS A 287 -4.85 -5.83 -8.97
CA HIS A 287 -3.70 -5.42 -8.17
C HIS A 287 -4.07 -4.68 -6.88
N VAL A 288 -5.08 -3.81 -6.91
CA VAL A 288 -5.53 -3.12 -5.69
C VAL A 288 -6.18 -4.09 -4.69
N LEU A 289 -6.86 -5.15 -5.16
CA LEU A 289 -7.37 -6.20 -4.28
C LEU A 289 -6.24 -7.10 -3.75
N VAL A 290 -5.22 -7.37 -4.56
CA VAL A 290 -3.99 -8.05 -4.09
C VAL A 290 -3.33 -7.24 -2.98
N ALA A 291 -3.18 -5.92 -3.14
CA ALA A 291 -2.63 -5.05 -2.10
C ALA A 291 -3.41 -5.17 -0.78
N ALA A 292 -4.75 -5.10 -0.83
CA ALA A 292 -5.60 -5.23 0.35
C ALA A 292 -5.45 -6.60 1.04
N ALA A 293 -5.46 -7.68 0.26
CA ALA A 293 -5.34 -9.04 0.78
C ALA A 293 -3.96 -9.29 1.40
N ARG A 294 -2.89 -8.82 0.75
CA ARG A 294 -1.52 -8.88 1.28
C ARG A 294 -1.40 -8.12 2.59
N TYR A 295 -1.88 -6.88 2.64
CA TYR A 295 -1.84 -6.07 3.85
C TYR A 295 -2.62 -6.74 5.00
N LEU A 296 -3.85 -7.20 4.75
CA LEU A 296 -4.65 -7.89 5.76
C LEU A 296 -3.97 -9.17 6.26
N ALA A 297 -3.40 -9.98 5.36
CA ALA A 297 -2.68 -11.21 5.72
C ALA A 297 -1.38 -10.94 6.49
N ALA A 298 -0.68 -9.83 6.22
CA ALA A 298 0.49 -9.42 6.99
C ALA A 298 0.15 -9.05 8.44
N HIS A 299 -1.10 -8.63 8.69
CA HIS A 299 -1.62 -8.21 9.99
C HIS A 299 -2.54 -9.26 10.65
N SER A 300 -2.56 -10.48 10.12
CA SER A 300 -3.37 -11.60 10.62
C SER A 300 -2.52 -12.84 10.92
N PRO A 301 -2.95 -13.72 11.84
CA PRO A 301 -4.10 -13.57 12.75
C PRO A 301 -3.82 -12.60 13.89
N THR A 302 -4.90 -12.01 14.42
CA THR A 302 -4.91 -11.32 15.72
C THR A 302 -5.41 -12.26 16.83
N VAL A 303 -5.37 -11.82 18.10
CA VAL A 303 -5.94 -12.57 19.24
C VAL A 303 -7.49 -12.58 19.22
N ARG A 304 -8.13 -11.75 18.38
CA ARG A 304 -9.58 -11.68 18.12
C ARG A 304 -10.45 -11.46 19.37
N ALA A 305 -9.99 -10.66 20.32
CA ALA A 305 -10.72 -10.33 21.54
C ALA A 305 -11.94 -9.42 21.29
N GLN A 306 -11.89 -8.56 20.25
CA GLN A 306 -13.00 -7.67 19.88
C GLN A 306 -14.24 -8.46 19.43
N GLY A 307 -14.05 -9.64 18.82
CA GLY A 307 -15.16 -10.51 18.38
C GLY A 307 -16.06 -10.93 19.55
N GLN A 308 -15.47 -11.27 20.70
CA GLN A 308 -16.21 -11.58 21.92
C GLN A 308 -17.00 -10.35 22.41
N THR A 309 -16.37 -9.17 22.39
CA THR A 309 -17.02 -7.91 22.79
C THR A 309 -18.24 -7.60 21.91
N TYR A 310 -18.11 -7.72 20.59
CA TYR A 310 -19.21 -7.50 19.66
C TYR A 310 -20.35 -8.51 19.86
N GLN A 311 -20.02 -9.79 20.03
CA GLN A 311 -21.03 -10.82 20.30
C GLN A 311 -21.79 -10.53 21.60
N ILE A 312 -21.09 -10.16 22.67
CA ILE A 312 -21.70 -9.75 23.93
C ILE A 312 -22.62 -8.55 23.73
N ALA A 313 -22.14 -7.50 23.04
CA ALA A 313 -22.94 -6.30 22.77
C ALA A 313 -24.20 -6.61 21.93
N ALA A 314 -24.08 -7.45 20.90
CA ALA A 314 -25.20 -7.86 20.05
C ALA A 314 -26.23 -8.70 20.81
N ARG A 315 -25.77 -9.60 21.70
CA ARG A 315 -26.64 -10.39 22.58
C ARG A 315 -27.39 -9.49 23.55
N LEU A 316 -26.69 -8.59 24.24
CA LEU A 316 -27.30 -7.59 25.13
C LEU A 316 -28.30 -6.70 24.39
N HIS A 317 -27.99 -6.26 23.17
CA HIS A 317 -28.88 -5.45 22.35
C HIS A 317 -30.19 -6.19 21.98
N ARG A 318 -30.14 -7.52 21.81
CA ARG A 318 -31.32 -8.37 21.61
C ARG A 318 -32.05 -8.74 22.91
N GLY A 319 -31.62 -8.22 24.06
CA GLY A 319 -32.20 -8.53 25.36
C GLY A 319 -31.81 -9.90 25.90
N GLU A 320 -30.77 -10.54 25.37
CA GLU A 320 -30.29 -11.81 25.89
C GLU A 320 -29.55 -11.62 27.22
N HIS A 321 -29.83 -12.48 28.19
CA HIS A 321 -29.10 -12.52 29.46
C HIS A 321 -27.71 -13.15 29.26
N LEU A 322 -26.66 -12.50 29.79
CA LEU A 322 -25.30 -13.04 29.74
C LEU A 322 -25.08 -14.19 30.73
N PHE A 323 -25.89 -14.21 31.80
CA PHE A 323 -25.91 -15.22 32.83
C PHE A 323 -27.37 -15.53 33.16
N THR A 324 -27.68 -16.81 33.38
CA THR A 324 -28.89 -17.23 34.10
C THR A 324 -28.50 -17.44 35.55
N ASP A 325 -29.30 -16.94 36.49
CA ASP A 325 -29.09 -17.18 37.91
C ASP A 325 -28.95 -18.69 38.15
N SER A 326 -27.83 -19.08 38.77
CA SER A 326 -27.49 -20.48 39.10
C SER A 326 -28.20 -20.92 40.38
#